data_AF-A0A9D4J2L1-F1
#
_entry.id   AF-A0A9D4J2L1-F1
#
_cell.length_a   1.000
_cell.length_b   1.000
_cell.length_c   1.000
_cell.angle_alpha   90.00
_cell.angle_beta   90.00
_cell.angle_gamma   90.00
#
_symmetry.space_group_name_H-M   'P 1'
#
loop_
_entity.id
_entity.type
_entity.pdbx_description
1 polymer ?
#
loop_
_entity_poly.entity_id
_entity_poly.type
_entity_poly.pdbx_seq_one_letter_code
_entity_poly.pdbx_strand_id
1 'polypeptide(L)' 'MAETLSLRKKRSVNFSHEETALIREGVMKFDKVLTKKFSSGSTPVTKKIQDGAWAEITEKVNSVGRACRKIDDVKG' A
#
# COMPACT_ATOMS: atom_id res chain seq x y z
N MET A 1 15.27 -27.22 25.50
CA MET A 1 14.53 -26.96 24.26
C MET A 1 13.83 -25.62 24.44
N ALA A 2 14.30 -24.57 23.77
CA ALA A 2 13.67 -23.25 23.80
C ALA A 2 13.56 -22.76 22.36
N GLU A 3 12.35 -22.86 21.80
CA GLU A 3 11.97 -22.25 20.53
C GLU A 3 11.92 -20.74 20.70
N THR A 4 12.96 -20.04 20.28
CA THR A 4 12.93 -18.59 20.14
C THR A 4 12.21 -18.25 18.84
N LEU A 5 10.89 -18.05 18.95
CA LEU A 5 10.04 -17.39 17.97
C LEU A 5 10.69 -16.06 17.56
N SER A 6 11.52 -16.12 16.54
CA SER A 6 12.14 -14.97 15.91
C SER A 6 11.04 -14.23 15.19
N LEU A 7 10.35 -13.34 15.90
CA LEU A 7 9.58 -12.24 15.33
C LEU A 7 10.53 -11.49 14.40
N ARG A 8 10.58 -11.90 13.13
CA ARG A 8 11.25 -11.16 12.06
C ARG A 8 10.61 -9.79 12.04
N LYS A 9 11.23 -8.83 12.73
CA LYS A 9 10.98 -7.40 12.52
C LYS A 9 11.10 -7.21 11.00
N LYS A 10 9.97 -6.99 10.32
CA LYS A 10 9.98 -6.56 8.92
C LYS A 10 10.88 -5.33 8.90
N ARG A 11 12.00 -5.40 8.16
CA ARG A 11 12.88 -4.24 8.00
C ARG A 11 11.99 -3.10 7.50
N SER A 12 12.02 -1.97 8.20
CA SER A 12 11.31 -0.77 7.77
C SER A 12 11.79 -0.45 6.36
N VAL A 13 10.85 -0.51 5.43
CA VAL A 13 11.11 -0.26 4.03
C VAL A 13 11.44 1.21 3.88
N ASN A 14 12.70 1.51 3.57
CA ASN A 14 13.12 2.88 3.29
C ASN A 14 12.56 3.28 1.92
N PHE A 15 11.47 4.03 1.93
CA PHE A 15 10.98 4.73 0.75
C PHE A 15 11.78 6.02 0.56
N SER A 16 12.18 6.26 -0.67
CA SER A 16 12.77 7.53 -1.11
C SER A 16 11.73 8.64 -0.98
N HIS A 17 12.19 9.90 -0.99
CA HIS A 17 11.28 11.05 -0.94
C HIS A 17 10.28 11.04 -2.10
N GLU A 18 10.72 10.67 -3.30
CA GLU A 18 9.89 10.53 -4.50
C GLU A 18 8.88 9.39 -4.37
N GLU A 19 9.30 8.20 -3.91
CA GLU A 19 8.41 7.07 -3.65
C GLU A 19 7.33 7.46 -2.63
N THR A 20 7.71 8.15 -1.54
CA THR A 20 6.78 8.60 -0.50
C THR A 20 5.78 9.63 -1.03
N ALA A 21 6.22 10.54 -1.90
CA ALA A 21 5.34 11.53 -2.52
C ALA A 21 4.28 10.84 -3.39
N LEU A 22 4.65 9.81 -4.17
CA LEU A 22 3.71 9.04 -4.97
C LEU A 22 2.75 8.19 -4.15
N ILE A 23 3.22 7.61 -3.04
CA ILE A 23 2.35 6.89 -2.10
C ILE A 23 1.29 7.86 -1.57
N ARG A 24 1.70 9.05 -1.11
CA ARG A 24 0.77 10.07 -0.60
C ARG A 24 -0.21 10.54 -1.67
N GLU A 25 0.27 10.86 -2.87
CA GLU A 25 -0.58 11.26 -3.99
C GLU A 25 -1.60 10.17 -4.32
N GLY A 26 -1.13 8.91 -4.40
CA GLY A 26 -1.96 7.75 -4.66
C GLY A 26 -3.02 7.55 -3.58
N VAL A 27 -2.64 7.61 -2.31
CA VAL A 27 -3.56 7.49 -1.17
C VAL A 27 -4.60 8.63 -1.19
N MET A 28 -4.21 9.87 -1.50
CA MET A 28 -5.15 10.98 -1.64
C MET A 28 -6.10 10.79 -2.84
N LYS A 29 -5.59 10.32 -3.98
CA LYS A 29 -6.39 10.05 -5.17
C LYS A 29 -7.42 8.95 -4.93
N PHE A 30 -7.03 7.90 -4.20
CA PHE A 30 -7.88 6.77 -3.83
C PHE A 30 -8.47 6.90 -2.43
N ASP A 31 -8.45 8.09 -1.82
CA ASP A 31 -8.92 8.31 -0.45
C ASP A 31 -10.35 7.79 -0.30
N LYS A 32 -11.22 8.13 -1.25
CA LYS A 32 -12.63 7.67 -1.28
C LYS A 32 -12.80 6.15 -1.37
N VAL A 33 -11.79 5.39 -1.77
CA VAL A 33 -11.80 3.92 -1.83
C VAL A 33 -11.14 3.33 -0.58
N LEU A 34 -10.05 3.96 -0.11
CA LEU A 34 -9.29 3.49 1.03
C LEU A 34 -9.97 3.83 2.37
N THR A 35 -10.64 4.98 2.48
CA THR A 35 -11.24 5.50 3.72
C THR A 35 -12.75 5.27 3.81
N LYS A 36 -13.49 5.31 2.69
CA LYS A 36 -14.94 5.08 2.72
C LYS A 36 -15.29 3.61 2.56
N LYS A 37 -16.29 3.18 3.33
CA LYS A 37 -16.93 1.86 3.19
C LYS A 37 -17.80 1.74 1.94
N PHE A 38 -18.16 2.86 1.31
CA PHE A 38 -19.05 2.91 0.15
C PHE A 38 -18.49 3.86 -0.91
N SER A 39 -18.41 3.40 -2.16
CA SER A 39 -18.06 4.22 -3.32
C SER A 39 -19.27 5.04 -3.81
N SER A 40 -19.03 5.97 -4.74
CA SER A 40 -20.07 6.82 -5.34
C SER A 40 -21.16 5.94 -5.97
N GLY A 41 -22.36 5.93 -5.40
CA GLY A 41 -23.48 5.09 -5.87
C GLY A 41 -23.76 3.84 -5.03
N SER A 42 -23.44 3.84 -3.73
CA SER A 42 -23.85 2.79 -2.76
C SER A 42 -23.22 1.42 -2.95
N THR A 43 -22.20 1.28 -3.81
CA THR A 43 -21.43 0.05 -3.93
C THR A 43 -20.50 -0.09 -2.72
N PRO A 44 -20.62 -1.15 -1.91
CA PRO A 44 -19.69 -1.36 -0.81
C PRO A 44 -18.28 -1.53 -1.37
N VAL A 45 -17.33 -0.79 -0.81
CA VAL A 45 -15.93 -0.96 -1.19
C VAL A 45 -15.47 -2.30 -0.65
N THR A 46 -15.38 -3.29 -1.54
CA THR A 46 -14.87 -4.61 -1.19
C THR A 46 -13.36 -4.56 -1.05
N LYS A 47 -12.79 -5.49 -0.27
CA LYS A 47 -11.34 -5.64 -0.13
C LYS A 47 -10.62 -5.72 -1.49
N LYS A 48 -11.26 -6.33 -2.50
CA LYS A 48 -10.72 -6.40 -3.87
C LYS A 48 -10.50 -5.03 -4.51
N ILE A 49 -11.40 -4.07 -4.27
CA ILE A 49 -11.28 -2.71 -4.80
C ILE A 49 -10.17 -1.95 -4.07
N GLN A 50 -10.05 -2.14 -2.75
CA GLN A 50 -8.94 -1.58 -1.98
C GLN A 50 -7.60 -2.17 -2.39
N ASP A 51 -7.51 -3.49 -2.56
CA ASP A 51 -6.31 -4.17 -3.07
C ASP A 51 -5.95 -3.69 -4.48
N GLY A 52 -6.95 -3.47 -5.36
CA GLY A 52 -6.72 -2.89 -6.69
C GLY A 52 -6.14 -1.47 -6.62
N ALA A 53 -6.69 -0.61 -5.76
CA ALA A 53 -6.15 0.73 -5.55
C ALA A 53 -4.71 0.68 -5.01
N TRP A 54 -4.43 -0.18 -4.04
CA TRP A 54 -3.06 -0.37 -3.54
C TRP A 54 -2.13 -0.98 -4.60
N ALA A 55 -2.63 -1.84 -5.49
CA ALA A 55 -1.86 -2.37 -6.60
C ALA A 55 -1.46 -1.26 -7.58
N GLU A 56 -2.38 -0.36 -7.92
CA GLU A 56 -2.07 0.81 -8.77
C GLU A 56 -1.04 1.74 -8.10
N ILE A 57 -1.18 2.01 -6.80
CA ILE A 57 -0.20 2.82 -6.06
C ILE A 57 1.17 2.13 -6.08
N THR A 58 1.21 0.82 -5.83
CA THR A 58 2.43 0.02 -5.83
C THR A 58 3.08 -0.03 -7.21
N GLU A 59 2.30 -0.13 -8.28
CA GLU A 59 2.80 -0.08 -9.65
C GLU A 59 3.43 1.28 -9.97
N LYS A 60 2.78 2.38 -9.60
CA LYS A 60 3.35 3.74 -9.74
C LYS A 60 4.66 3.90 -8.96
N VAL A 61 4.69 3.41 -7.71
CA VAL A 61 5.89 3.46 -6.87
C VAL A 61 7.00 2.61 -7.46
N ASN A 62 6.69 1.43 -7.99
CA ASN A 62 7.67 0.57 -8.66
C ASN A 62 8.14 1.12 -10.01
N SER A 63 7.31 1.92 -10.68
CA SER A 63 7.68 2.55 -11.95
C SER A 63 8.74 3.65 -11.79
N VAL A 64 8.82 4.29 -10.63
CA VAL A 64 9.87 5.29 -10.34
C VAL A 64 10.91 4.80 -9.34
N GLY A 65 10.53 3.81 -8.54
CA GLY A 65 11.34 3.25 -7.48
C GLY A 65 12.44 2.39 -8.07
N ARG A 66 13.60 2.39 -7.41
CA ARG A 66 14.72 1.53 -7.79
C ARG A 66 14.52 0.06 -7.39
N ALA A 67 13.49 -0.22 -6.59
CA ALA A 67 13.24 -1.54 -6.03
C ALA A 67 11.76 -1.92 -6.20
N CYS A 68 11.50 -3.17 -6.62
CA CYS A 68 10.17 -3.72 -6.68
C CYS A 68 9.63 -3.95 -5.26
N ARG A 69 8.64 -3.16 -4.87
CA ARG A 69 7.89 -3.24 -3.61
C ARG A 69 6.65 -4.08 -3.78
N LYS A 70 6.27 -4.83 -2.74
CA LYS A 70 4.96 -5.50 -2.69
C LYS A 70 3.94 -4.53 -2.10
N ILE A 71 2.66 -4.78 -2.39
CA ILE A 71 1.53 -4.03 -1.81
C ILE A 71 1.62 -3.97 -0.28
N ASP A 72 2.02 -5.08 0.35
CA ASP A 72 2.17 -5.18 1.81
C ASP A 72 3.30 -4.28 2.37
N ASP A 73 4.33 -4.00 1.57
CA ASP A 73 5.41 -3.06 1.93
C ASP A 73 4.94 -1.61 1.84
N VAL A 74 4.09 -1.29 0.85
CA VAL A 74 3.54 0.05 0.60
C VAL A 74 2.43 0.40 1.59
N LYS A 75 1.70 -0.60 2.09
CA LYS A 75 0.66 -0.47 3.12
C LYS A 75 1.23 -0.36 4.55
N GLY A 76 2.53 -0.61 4.71
CA GLY A 76 3.25 -0.82 5.98
C GLY A 76 3.00 0.21 7.07
#